data_AF-A0A3N1QRD1-F1
#
_entry.id   AF-A0A3N1QRD1-F1
#
_cell.length_a   1.000
_cell.length_b   1.000
_cell.length_c   1.000
_cell.angle_alpha   90.00
_cell.angle_beta   90.00
_cell.angle_gamma   90.00
#
_symmetry.space_group_name_H-M   'P 1'
#
loop_
_entity.id
_entity.type
_entity.pdbx_description
1 polymer ?
#
loop_
_entity_poly.entity_id
_entity_poly.type
_entity_poly.pdbx_seq_one_letter_code
_entity_poly.pdbx_strand_id
1 'polypeptide(L)'
;MSSDNVKDQEQKALDEATMLATRLLGTSVDDASTTLINQAESRPGCLLVDVAMVLTIMNKESIEKKSHRQAMARAARAAIKNLVEVPSDG
;
A
#
# COMPACT_ATOMS: atom_id res chain seq x y z
N MET A 1 9.38 -3.68 28.97
CA MET A 1 8.23 -3.79 28.06
C MET A 1 8.01 -5.28 27.81
N SER A 2 6.82 -5.81 28.12
CA SER A 2 6.57 -7.26 28.15
C SER A 2 6.48 -7.84 26.73
N SER A 3 7.00 -9.05 26.53
CA SER A 3 7.05 -9.77 25.24
C SER A 3 5.66 -9.95 24.60
N ASP A 4 4.63 -10.07 25.43
CA ASP A 4 3.24 -10.25 24.97
C ASP A 4 2.70 -8.99 24.28
N ASN A 5 3.08 -7.80 24.75
CA ASN A 5 2.62 -6.53 24.18
C ASN A 5 3.24 -6.24 22.80
N VAL A 6 4.39 -6.85 22.47
CA VAL A 6 5.03 -6.72 21.15
C VAL A 6 4.33 -7.63 20.14
N LYS A 7 4.01 -8.87 20.52
CA LYS A 7 3.31 -9.83 19.65
C LYS A 7 1.91 -9.34 19.27
N ASP A 8 1.20 -8.72 20.20
CA ASP A 8 -0.13 -8.15 19.94
C ASP A 8 -0.09 -7.00 18.93
N GLN A 9 0.97 -6.18 18.95
CA GLN A 9 1.16 -5.09 17.99
C GLN A 9 1.52 -5.61 16.60
N GLU A 10 2.37 -6.63 16.51
CA GLU A 10 2.74 -7.27 15.24
C GLU A 10 1.53 -7.94 14.58
N GLN A 11 0.71 -8.65 15.35
CA GLN A 11 -0.51 -9.28 14.84
C GLN A 11 -1.50 -8.25 14.31
N LYS A 12 -1.72 -7.16 15.05
CA LYS A 12 -2.61 -6.08 14.61
C LYS A 12 -2.14 -5.44 13.30
N ALA A 13 -0.84 -5.16 13.17
CA ALA A 13 -0.29 -4.60 11.94
C ALA A 13 -0.48 -5.54 10.74
N LEU A 14 -0.35 -6.86 10.97
CA LEU A 14 -0.58 -7.87 9.94
C LEU A 14 -2.06 -7.95 9.53
N ASP A 15 -2.98 -7.85 10.49
CA ASP A 15 -4.42 -7.87 10.22
C ASP A 15 -4.83 -6.63 9.39
N GLU A 16 -4.33 -5.44 9.74
CA GLU A 16 -4.54 -4.21 8.97
C GLU A 16 -4.01 -4.33 7.53
N ALA A 17 -2.82 -4.91 7.36
CA ALA A 17 -2.24 -5.20 6.05
C ALA A 17 -3.13 -6.12 5.21
N THR A 18 -3.66 -7.17 5.84
CA THR A 18 -4.50 -8.18 5.19
C THR A 18 -5.86 -7.61 4.79
N MET A 19 -6.46 -6.77 5.64
CA MET A 19 -7.67 -6.03 5.31
C MET A 19 -7.46 -5.09 4.11
N LEU A 20 -6.34 -4.35 4.10
CA LEU A 20 -6.00 -3.47 2.98
C LEU A 20 -5.83 -4.26 1.67
N ALA A 21 -5.11 -5.38 1.71
CA ALA A 21 -4.94 -6.24 0.55
C ALA A 21 -6.29 -6.79 0.05
N THR A 22 -7.15 -7.24 0.96
CA THR A 22 -8.49 -7.73 0.62
C THR A 22 -9.33 -6.65 -0.05
N ARG A 23 -9.29 -5.42 0.46
CA ARG A 23 -10.01 -4.28 -0.11
C ARG A 23 -9.53 -3.96 -1.54
N LEU A 24 -8.23 -3.82 -1.74
CA LEU A 24 -7.67 -3.41 -3.04
C LEU A 24 -7.71 -4.52 -4.09
N LEU A 25 -7.61 -5.77 -3.66
CA LEU A 25 -7.67 -6.93 -4.57
C LEU A 25 -9.10 -7.39 -4.81
N GLY A 26 -10.03 -7.07 -3.92
CA GLY A 26 -11.45 -7.41 -4.03
C GLY A 26 -12.24 -6.53 -5.00
N THR A 27 -11.69 -5.38 -5.41
CA THR A 27 -12.32 -4.46 -6.38
C THR A 27 -11.79 -4.64 -7.79
N SER A 28 -12.43 -3.97 -8.76
CA SER A 28 -11.92 -3.88 -10.12
C SER A 28 -10.55 -3.21 -10.15
N VAL A 29 -9.76 -3.50 -11.19
CA VAL A 29 -8.43 -2.88 -11.37
C VAL A 29 -8.56 -1.36 -11.51
N ASP A 30 -9.63 -0.88 -12.16
CA ASP A 30 -9.84 0.54 -12.40
C ASP A 30 -10.20 1.28 -11.11
N ASP A 31 -11.04 0.68 -10.26
CA ASP A 31 -11.38 1.23 -8.94
C ASP A 31 -10.15 1.28 -8.02
N ALA A 32 -9.37 0.19 -8.02
CA ALA A 32 -8.12 0.12 -7.27
C ALA A 32 -7.12 1.18 -7.77
N SER A 33 -6.97 1.32 -9.08
CA SER A 33 -6.09 2.32 -9.70
C SER A 33 -6.50 3.73 -9.33
N THR A 34 -7.79 4.06 -9.46
CA THR A 34 -8.33 5.39 -9.12
C THR A 34 -8.09 5.73 -7.65
N THR A 35 -8.37 4.78 -6.76
CA THR A 35 -8.15 4.95 -5.31
C THR A 35 -6.68 5.22 -5.00
N LEU A 36 -5.77 4.43 -5.58
CA LEU A 36 -4.34 4.53 -5.32
C LEU A 36 -3.74 5.83 -5.89
N ILE A 37 -4.20 6.30 -7.05
CA ILE A 37 -3.76 7.58 -7.64
C ILE A 37 -4.18 8.76 -6.74
N ASN A 38 -5.44 8.79 -6.29
CA ASN A 38 -5.92 9.85 -5.38
C ASN A 38 -5.13 9.87 -4.05
N GLN A 39 -4.70 8.70 -3.56
CA GLN A 39 -3.84 8.60 -2.39
C GLN A 39 -2.40 9.05 -2.68
N ALA A 40 -1.91 8.87 -3.90
CA ALA A 40 -0.57 9.31 -4.31
C ALA A 40 -0.45 10.83 -4.26
N GLU A 41 -1.54 11.55 -4.51
CA GLU A 41 -1.60 13.01 -4.45
C GLU A 41 -1.74 13.53 -3.02
N SER A 42 -2.60 12.90 -2.22
CA SER A 42 -2.95 13.41 -0.88
C SER A 42 -2.04 12.92 0.25
N ARG A 43 -1.47 11.72 0.13
CA ARG A 43 -0.69 11.06 1.20
C ARG A 43 0.39 10.13 0.63
N PRO A 44 1.31 10.62 -0.22
CA PRO A 44 2.21 9.77 -0.98
C PRO A 44 3.10 8.86 -0.11
N GLY A 45 3.59 9.33 1.04
CA GLY A 45 4.40 8.52 1.95
C GLY A 45 3.64 7.31 2.50
N CYS A 46 2.41 7.51 2.98
CA CYS A 46 1.54 6.42 3.45
C CYS A 46 1.19 5.45 2.33
N LEU A 47 0.93 5.95 1.11
CA LEU A 47 0.63 5.09 -0.03
C LEU A 47 1.77 4.11 -0.33
N LEU A 48 3.02 4.54 -0.23
CA LEU A 48 4.17 3.67 -0.50
C LEU A 48 4.24 2.50 0.50
N VAL A 49 3.94 2.76 1.77
CA VAL A 49 3.85 1.73 2.80
C VAL A 49 2.72 0.75 2.48
N ASP A 50 1.54 1.27 2.19
CA ASP A 50 0.35 0.51 1.82
C ASP A 50 0.61 -0.41 0.62
N VAL A 51 1.19 0.12 -0.47
CA VAL A 51 1.52 -0.64 -1.67
C VAL A 51 2.56 -1.73 -1.37
N ALA A 52 3.60 -1.42 -0.59
CA ALA A 52 4.63 -2.40 -0.22
C ALA A 52 4.05 -3.55 0.61
N MET A 53 3.16 -3.25 1.56
CA MET A 53 2.49 -4.24 2.40
C MET A 53 1.61 -5.17 1.55
N VAL A 54 0.81 -4.61 0.65
CA VAL A 54 -0.07 -5.40 -0.22
C VAL A 54 0.73 -6.28 -1.17
N LEU A 55 1.79 -5.76 -1.80
CA LEU A 55 2.65 -6.57 -2.67
C LEU A 55 3.35 -7.69 -1.91
N THR A 56 3.73 -7.46 -0.66
CA THR A 56 4.32 -8.48 0.22
C THR A 56 3.32 -9.59 0.51
N ILE A 57 2.08 -9.25 0.85
CA ILE A 57 1.00 -10.24 1.05
C ILE A 57 0.75 -11.02 -0.25
N MET A 58 0.66 -10.33 -1.38
CA MET A 58 0.47 -11.01 -2.67
C MET A 58 1.60 -12.00 -2.99
N ASN A 59 2.83 -11.71 -2.58
CA ASN A 59 3.95 -12.65 -2.75
C ASN A 59 3.87 -13.82 -1.78
N LYS A 60 3.60 -13.54 -0.49
CA LYS A 60 3.49 -14.56 0.56
C LYS A 60 2.36 -15.56 0.27
N GLU A 61 1.20 -15.06 -0.14
CA GLU A 61 -0.01 -15.85 -0.41
C GLU A 61 -0.10 -16.32 -1.87
N SER A 62 0.95 -16.12 -2.68
CA SER A 62 0.98 -16.51 -4.10
C SER A 62 -0.20 -15.98 -4.92
N ILE A 63 -0.63 -14.73 -4.67
CA ILE A 63 -1.74 -14.09 -5.37
C ILE A 63 -1.27 -13.54 -6.72
N GLU A 64 -1.80 -14.13 -7.79
CA GLU A 64 -1.44 -13.82 -9.18
C GLU A 64 -2.39 -12.81 -9.86
N LYS A 65 -2.52 -11.60 -9.28
CA LYS A 65 -3.28 -10.49 -9.91
C LYS A 65 -2.37 -9.49 -10.61
N LYS A 66 -1.88 -9.86 -11.80
CA LYS A 66 -0.90 -9.07 -12.57
C LYS A 66 -1.35 -7.62 -12.81
N SER A 67 -2.60 -7.40 -13.19
CA SER A 67 -3.13 -6.06 -13.49
C SER A 67 -3.17 -5.16 -12.24
N HIS A 68 -3.56 -5.72 -11.07
CA HIS A 68 -3.49 -5.00 -9.80
C HIS A 68 -2.06 -4.64 -9.41
N ARG A 69 -1.09 -5.56 -9.61
CA ARG A 69 0.34 -5.26 -9.37
C ARG A 69 0.82 -4.10 -10.25
N GLN A 70 0.42 -4.08 -11.52
CA GLN A 70 0.76 -2.98 -12.43
C GLN A 70 0.11 -1.65 -12.01
N ALA A 71 -1.14 -1.67 -11.56
CA ALA A 71 -1.81 -0.49 -11.02
C ALA A 71 -1.07 0.06 -9.77
N MET A 72 -0.71 -0.82 -8.83
CA MET A 72 0.08 -0.47 -7.65
C MET A 72 1.44 0.12 -8.01
N ALA A 73 2.16 -0.49 -8.97
CA ALA A 73 3.45 0.02 -9.41
C ALA A 73 3.34 1.41 -10.06
N ARG A 74 2.26 1.68 -10.81
CA ARG A 74 1.99 3.02 -11.38
C ARG A 74 1.73 4.04 -10.28
N ALA A 75 0.89 3.71 -9.31
CA ALA A 75 0.58 4.61 -8.20
C ALA A 75 1.79 4.89 -7.31
N ALA A 76 2.62 3.88 -7.03
CA ALA A 76 3.87 4.05 -6.29
C ALA A 76 4.83 5.02 -6.99
N ARG A 77 4.97 4.92 -8.31
CA ARG A 77 5.79 5.88 -9.09
C ARG A 77 5.25 7.31 -9.01
N ALA A 78 3.93 7.48 -9.06
CA ALA A 78 3.30 8.79 -8.89
C ALA A 78 3.55 9.37 -7.49
N ALA A 79 3.44 8.56 -6.44
CA ALA A 79 3.74 8.99 -5.08
C ALA A 79 5.21 9.40 -4.89
N ILE A 80 6.15 8.64 -5.46
CA ILE A 80 7.59 9.00 -5.41
C ILE A 80 7.81 10.35 -6.07
N LYS A 81 7.23 10.58 -7.25
CA LYS A 81 7.32 11.88 -7.94
C LYS A 81 6.80 13.02 -7.05
N ASN A 82 5.63 12.84 -6.44
CA ASN A 82 5.02 13.85 -5.59
C ASN A 82 5.83 14.14 -4.31
N LEU A 83 6.54 13.15 -3.77
CA LEU A 83 7.44 13.35 -2.62
C LEU A 83 8.69 14.14 -2.99
N VAL A 84 9.22 13.94 -4.20
CA VAL A 84 10.42 14.65 -4.68
C VAL A 84 10.08 16.09 -5.07
N GLU A 85 8.85 16.36 -5.50
CA GLU A 85 8.38 17.69 -5.89
C GLU A 85 7.90 18.56 -4.71
N VAL A 86 7.95 18.08 -3.46
CA VAL A 86 7.69 18.93 -2.28
C VAL A 86 8.76 20.02 -2.23
N PRO A 87 8.40 21.32 -2.34
CA PRO A 87 9.37 22.40 -2.29
C PRO A 87 10.11 22.34 -0.95
N SER A 88 11.43 22.23 -1.01
CA SER A 88 12.28 22.67 0.09
C SER A 88 12.21 24.20 0.10
N ASP A 89 11.20 24.74 0.77
CA ASP A 89 11.21 26.16 1.14
C ASP A 89 12.40 26.36 2.10
N GLY A 90 13.51 26.85 1.54
CA GLY A 90 14.63 27.41 2.26
C GLY A 90 14.35 28.86 2.68
#